data_AF-A0A3M6WEG8-F1
#
_entry.id   AF-A0A3M6WEG8-F1
#
_cell.length_a   1.000
_cell.length_b   1.000
_cell.length_c   1.000
_cell.angle_alpha   90.00
_cell.angle_beta   90.00
_cell.angle_gamma   90.00
#
_symmetry.space_group_name_H-M   'P 1'
#
loop_
_entity.id
_entity.type
_entity.pdbx_description
1 polymer ?
#
loop_
_entity_poly.entity_id
_entity_poly.type
_entity_poly.pdbx_seq_one_letter_code
_entity_poly.pdbx_strand_id
1 'polypeptide(L)'
;MTANLIISFALATYVYVRPFEVKPGNKELRELAAGGHSGNMLYDWFIGRELNPRVTIPLLNTEVDIKAFMELRPGLLGWIILDLAFMAHQYKSYGYITDSILIVTVFQALYVMDALYNEPAILTTIDLTNDGFGLMLAFGDLVWVPFIYSLQARYLSVHPVILGPLYVTVVLGLQGLGYYIFRQSNSQKNAFRTNPNDPSVAHLKYIETASGSRLLTSGWWGTARHINYLGDWLMGWSYCLPTLAAGYKIVPSVLTPGTRLVTTEGMAGAAIPITYFYMLYFAILLIHREMRDEEKCSRKYGKDWERYCKIVKWRIIPGIY
;
A
#
# COMPACT_ATOMS: atom_id res chain seq x y z
N MET A 1 15.80 10.56 0.21
CA MET A 1 14.73 11.16 1.04
C MET A 1 14.61 12.67 0.83
N THR A 2 15.61 13.50 1.16
CA THR A 2 15.52 14.97 0.98
C THR A 2 15.17 15.39 -0.45
N ALA A 3 15.78 14.76 -1.46
CA ALA A 3 15.43 15.01 -2.85
C ALA A 3 13.94 14.70 -3.15
N ASN A 4 13.45 13.53 -2.72
CA ASN A 4 12.04 13.15 -2.91
C ASN A 4 11.09 14.11 -2.19
N LEU A 5 11.44 14.62 -0.99
CA LEU A 5 10.66 15.66 -0.32
C LEU A 5 10.54 16.93 -1.17
N ILE A 6 11.67 17.42 -1.70
CA ILE A 6 11.67 18.61 -2.57
C ILE A 6 10.82 18.36 -3.80
N ILE A 7 10.93 17.18 -4.42
CA ILE A 7 10.14 16.79 -5.59
C ILE A 7 8.64 16.74 -5.24
N SER A 8 8.25 16.12 -4.13
CA SER A 8 6.85 16.04 -3.70
C SER A 8 6.25 17.44 -3.48
N PHE A 9 6.99 18.36 -2.84
CA PHE A 9 6.53 19.74 -2.63
C PHE A 9 6.43 20.51 -3.94
N ALA A 10 7.41 20.38 -4.83
CA ALA A 10 7.39 21.02 -6.15
C ALA A 10 6.22 20.50 -7.00
N LEU A 11 6.02 19.17 -7.02
CA LEU A 11 4.94 18.52 -7.75
C LEU A 11 3.57 18.93 -7.20
N ALA A 12 3.38 18.90 -5.87
CA ALA A 12 2.17 19.36 -5.20
C ALA A 12 1.84 20.82 -5.54
N THR A 13 2.86 21.68 -5.58
CA THR A 13 2.69 23.09 -5.95
C THR A 13 2.30 23.23 -7.43
N TYR A 14 2.94 22.48 -8.33
CA TYR A 14 2.60 22.46 -9.75
C TYR A 14 1.14 22.05 -10.00
N VAL A 15 0.69 20.94 -9.40
CA VAL A 15 -0.68 20.45 -9.55
C VAL A 15 -1.71 21.29 -8.78
N TYR A 16 -1.28 22.15 -7.85
CA TYR A 16 -2.16 23.10 -7.18
C TYR A 16 -2.40 24.37 -8.01
N VAL A 17 -1.38 24.88 -8.72
CA VAL A 17 -1.47 26.14 -9.49
C VAL A 17 -2.17 25.92 -10.84
N ARG A 18 -1.88 24.82 -11.54
CA ARG A 18 -2.42 24.54 -12.87
C ARG A 18 -3.96 24.45 -12.96
N PRO A 19 -4.70 23.97 -11.96
CA PRO A 19 -6.15 23.83 -12.05
C PRO A 19 -6.94 25.14 -11.92
N PHE A 20 -6.30 26.27 -11.58
CA PHE A 20 -6.98 27.57 -11.54
C PHE A 20 -7.47 28.03 -12.92
N GLU A 21 -6.96 27.43 -13.99
CA GLU A 21 -7.41 27.66 -15.37
C GLU A 21 -8.63 26.81 -15.76
N VAL A 22 -9.00 25.80 -14.96
CA VAL A 22 -10.09 24.88 -15.25
C VAL A 22 -11.42 25.61 -15.12
N LYS A 23 -12.14 25.73 -16.24
CA LYS A 23 -13.48 26.32 -16.31
C LYS A 23 -14.53 25.23 -16.59
N PRO A 24 -15.79 25.40 -16.13
CA PRO A 24 -16.89 24.55 -16.55
C PRO A 24 -17.00 24.49 -18.08
N GLY A 25 -17.15 23.29 -18.64
CA GLY A 25 -17.19 23.08 -20.10
C GLY A 25 -15.83 23.16 -20.79
N ASN A 26 -14.72 22.95 -20.06
CA ASN A 26 -13.41 22.86 -20.69
C ASN A 26 -13.34 21.69 -21.69
N LYS A 27 -12.63 21.90 -22.82
CA LYS A 27 -12.51 20.91 -23.90
C LYS A 27 -11.68 19.68 -23.53
N GLU A 28 -10.87 19.80 -22.48
CA GLU A 28 -9.94 18.77 -21.99
C GLU A 28 -10.60 17.81 -20.99
N LEU A 29 -11.89 18.00 -20.67
CA LEU A 29 -12.65 17.24 -19.68
C LEU A 29 -11.95 17.13 -18.32
N ARG A 30 -11.22 18.18 -17.94
CA ARG A 30 -10.55 18.29 -16.63
C ARG A 30 -11.58 18.53 -15.55
N GLU A 31 -11.50 17.73 -14.49
CA GLU A 31 -12.42 17.77 -13.35
C GLU A 31 -11.69 18.18 -12.07
N LEU A 32 -12.37 18.95 -11.23
CA LEU A 32 -11.90 19.28 -9.89
C LEU A 32 -12.36 18.20 -8.90
N ALA A 33 -11.48 17.84 -7.96
CA ALA A 33 -11.82 16.92 -6.90
C ALA A 33 -12.81 17.58 -5.93
N ALA A 34 -13.83 16.85 -5.48
CA ALA A 34 -14.90 17.39 -4.63
C ALA A 34 -14.41 18.02 -3.31
N GLY A 35 -13.28 17.53 -2.78
CA GLY A 35 -12.64 18.10 -1.58
C GLY A 35 -11.63 19.21 -1.87
N GLY A 36 -11.23 19.42 -3.12
CA GLY A 36 -10.10 20.26 -3.51
C GLY A 36 -10.42 21.74 -3.72
N HIS A 37 -11.58 22.21 -3.29
CA HIS A 37 -12.05 23.58 -3.53
C HIS A 37 -12.82 24.14 -2.32
N SER A 38 -12.26 23.97 -1.12
CA SER A 38 -12.83 24.41 0.16
C SER A 38 -12.74 25.92 0.40
N GLY A 39 -11.89 26.62 -0.36
CA GLY A 39 -11.55 28.03 -0.13
C GLY A 39 -10.39 28.24 0.85
N ASN A 40 -9.92 27.19 1.53
CA ASN A 40 -8.69 27.22 2.32
C ASN A 40 -7.50 26.75 1.46
N MET A 41 -6.62 27.70 1.12
CA MET A 41 -5.44 27.45 0.27
C MET A 41 -4.57 26.29 0.76
N LEU A 42 -4.28 26.23 2.06
CA LEU A 42 -3.39 25.20 2.62
C LEU A 42 -4.04 23.81 2.54
N TYR A 43 -5.34 23.73 2.80
CA TYR A 43 -6.09 22.48 2.70
C TYR A 43 -6.21 22.01 1.25
N ASP A 44 -6.59 22.90 0.33
CA ASP A 44 -6.74 22.60 -1.09
C ASP A 44 -5.40 22.19 -1.74
N TRP A 45 -4.28 22.76 -1.27
CA TRP A 45 -2.92 22.35 -1.67
C TRP A 45 -2.54 20.98 -1.11
N PHE A 46 -2.93 20.68 0.13
CA PHE A 46 -2.64 19.40 0.76
C PHE A 46 -3.42 18.25 0.11
N ILE A 47 -4.74 18.42 -0.11
CA ILE A 47 -5.61 17.37 -0.68
C ILE A 47 -5.56 17.31 -2.21
N GLY A 48 -5.24 18.44 -2.87
CA GLY A 48 -5.20 18.55 -4.32
C GLY A 48 -6.50 19.06 -4.93
N ARG A 49 -6.39 20.00 -5.88
CA ARG A 49 -7.55 20.63 -6.54
C ARG A 49 -8.10 19.80 -7.71
N GLU A 50 -7.22 19.29 -8.56
CA GLU A 50 -7.60 18.54 -9.76
C GLU A 50 -7.74 17.05 -9.46
N LEU A 51 -8.77 16.43 -10.02
CA LEU A 51 -9.07 15.02 -9.81
C LEU A 51 -8.01 14.13 -10.45
N ASN A 52 -7.61 14.37 -11.69
CA ASN A 52 -6.65 13.52 -12.40
C ASN A 52 -5.74 14.39 -13.29
N PRO A 53 -4.72 15.06 -12.71
CA PRO A 53 -3.86 15.96 -13.47
C PRO A 53 -2.98 15.17 -14.44
N ARG A 54 -2.98 15.58 -15.72
CA ARG A 54 -2.26 14.89 -16.81
C ARG A 54 -1.15 15.74 -17.41
N VAL A 55 0.01 15.15 -17.68
CA VAL A 55 1.13 15.86 -18.31
C VAL A 55 1.68 15.06 -19.47
N THR A 56 2.02 15.73 -20.57
CA THR A 56 2.76 15.12 -21.67
C THR A 56 4.24 15.15 -21.33
N ILE A 57 4.88 13.97 -21.29
CA ILE A 57 6.32 13.86 -21.07
C ILE A 57 7.02 14.28 -22.37
N PRO A 58 7.77 15.40 -22.40
CA PRO A 58 8.29 15.96 -23.66
C PRO A 58 9.21 15.02 -24.44
N LEU A 59 9.99 14.20 -23.72
CA LEU A 59 10.94 13.24 -24.30
C LEU A 59 10.26 12.04 -24.98
N LEU A 60 9.07 11.65 -24.52
CA LEU A 60 8.37 10.44 -24.96
C LEU A 60 7.10 10.76 -25.77
N ASN A 61 6.74 12.04 -25.87
CA ASN A 61 5.48 12.52 -26.43
C ASN A 61 4.26 11.69 -25.96
N THR A 62 4.30 11.28 -24.70
CA THR A 62 3.30 10.39 -24.09
C THR A 62 2.60 11.15 -22.97
N GLU A 63 1.28 11.19 -23.02
CA GLU A 63 0.46 11.72 -21.93
C GLU A 63 0.40 10.71 -20.78
N VAL A 64 0.69 11.17 -19.57
CA VAL A 64 0.58 10.37 -18.35
C VAL A 64 -0.37 11.03 -17.36
N ASP A 65 -1.19 10.21 -16.72
CA ASP A 65 -1.89 10.59 -15.51
C ASP A 65 -0.90 10.61 -14.35
N ILE A 66 -0.74 11.78 -13.71
CA ILE A 66 0.29 11.96 -12.69
C ILE A 66 0.04 11.06 -11.49
N LYS A 67 -1.23 10.83 -11.09
CA LYS A 67 -1.53 10.01 -9.91
C LYS A 67 -1.13 8.56 -10.12
N ALA A 68 -1.69 7.95 -11.15
CA ALA A 68 -1.44 6.54 -11.46
C ALA A 68 0.05 6.31 -11.74
N PHE A 69 0.70 7.28 -12.39
CA PHE A 69 2.13 7.22 -12.63
C PHE A 69 2.92 7.26 -11.32
N MET A 70 2.70 8.25 -10.44
CA MET A 70 3.46 8.43 -9.20
C MET A 70 3.27 7.26 -8.23
N GLU A 71 2.04 6.76 -8.11
CA GLU A 71 1.68 5.64 -7.23
C GLU A 71 2.45 4.36 -7.60
N LEU A 72 2.38 3.94 -8.87
CA LEU A 72 2.96 2.65 -9.31
C LEU A 72 4.43 2.74 -9.71
N ARG A 73 4.84 3.81 -10.40
CA ARG A 73 6.18 3.88 -11.00
C ARG A 73 7.19 4.33 -9.94
N PRO A 74 7.46 5.62 -9.68
CA PRO A 74 8.48 6.01 -8.71
C PRO A 74 8.14 5.63 -7.27
N GLY A 75 6.86 5.44 -6.92
CA GLY A 75 6.44 4.96 -5.59
C GLY A 75 6.79 3.49 -5.37
N LEU A 76 5.98 2.58 -5.91
CA LEU A 76 6.17 1.14 -5.69
C LEU A 76 7.47 0.57 -6.29
N LEU A 77 7.91 0.98 -7.49
CA LEU A 77 9.21 0.50 -8.00
C LEU A 77 10.38 1.10 -7.20
N GLY A 78 10.23 2.33 -6.70
CA GLY A 78 11.21 2.96 -5.82
C GLY A 78 11.44 2.17 -4.54
N TRP A 79 10.38 1.56 -4.00
CA TRP A 79 10.46 0.63 -2.87
C TRP A 79 11.36 -0.57 -3.18
N ILE A 80 11.12 -1.30 -4.28
CA ILE A 80 11.98 -2.45 -4.66
C ILE A 80 13.44 -2.01 -4.84
N ILE A 81 13.68 -0.88 -5.50
CA ILE A 81 15.04 -0.39 -5.74
C ILE A 81 15.78 -0.15 -4.42
N LEU A 82 15.09 0.41 -3.41
CA LEU A 82 15.67 0.61 -2.09
C LEU A 82 15.96 -0.72 -1.39
N ASP A 83 15.06 -1.70 -1.46
CA ASP A 83 15.29 -3.02 -0.85
C ASP A 83 16.50 -3.72 -1.47
N LEU A 84 16.63 -3.68 -2.81
CA LEU A 84 17.79 -4.22 -3.52
C LEU A 84 19.08 -3.49 -3.13
N ALA A 85 19.03 -2.16 -2.97
CA ALA A 85 20.18 -1.37 -2.50
C ALA A 85 20.58 -1.74 -1.06
N PHE A 86 19.62 -1.98 -0.18
CA PHE A 86 19.86 -2.42 1.20
C PHE A 86 20.42 -3.83 1.26
N MET A 87 19.92 -4.75 0.44
CA MET A 87 20.48 -6.10 0.30
C MET A 87 21.91 -6.07 -0.24
N ALA A 88 22.18 -5.26 -1.26
CA ALA A 88 23.54 -5.05 -1.78
C ALA A 88 24.47 -4.42 -0.73
N HIS A 89 23.96 -3.51 0.09
CA HIS A 89 24.72 -2.95 1.22
C HIS A 89 25.09 -4.03 2.24
N GLN A 90 24.16 -4.94 2.59
CA GLN A 90 24.46 -6.04 3.50
C GLN A 90 25.58 -6.94 2.95
N TYR A 91 25.51 -7.31 1.67
CA TYR A 91 26.54 -8.12 1.03
C TYR A 91 27.90 -7.41 1.03
N LYS A 92 27.93 -6.11 0.71
CA LYS A 92 29.16 -5.30 0.73
C LYS A 92 29.77 -5.20 2.13
N SER A 93 28.94 -5.07 3.16
CA SER A 93 29.38 -4.84 4.54
C SER A 93 29.81 -6.13 5.27
N TYR A 94 29.12 -7.26 5.00
CA TYR A 94 29.29 -8.51 5.74
C TYR A 94 29.83 -9.68 4.90
N GLY A 95 29.84 -9.56 3.57
CA GLY A 95 30.31 -10.61 2.65
C GLY A 95 29.28 -11.71 2.35
N TYR A 96 28.07 -11.63 2.92
CA TYR A 96 26.98 -12.58 2.69
C TYR A 96 25.62 -11.88 2.80
N ILE A 97 24.57 -12.55 2.32
CA ILE A 97 23.17 -12.11 2.42
C ILE A 97 22.44 -13.05 3.38
N THR A 98 21.70 -12.50 4.35
CA THR A 98 20.90 -13.29 5.28
C THR A 98 19.59 -13.77 4.68
N ASP A 99 19.06 -14.88 5.19
CA ASP A 99 17.73 -15.39 4.85
C ASP A 99 16.63 -14.36 5.14
N SER A 100 16.76 -13.61 6.25
CA SER A 100 15.82 -12.55 6.64
C SER A 100 15.65 -11.47 5.58
N ILE A 101 16.75 -10.84 5.11
CA ILE A 101 16.65 -9.74 4.15
C ILE A 101 16.21 -10.24 2.78
N LEU A 102 16.68 -11.44 2.39
CA LEU A 102 16.30 -12.05 1.14
C LEU A 102 14.78 -12.29 1.09
N ILE A 103 14.21 -12.86 2.15
CA ILE A 103 12.77 -13.13 2.23
C ILE A 103 11.96 -11.83 2.21
N VAL A 104 12.35 -10.82 2.99
CA VAL A 104 11.68 -9.51 2.99
C VAL A 104 11.69 -8.90 1.59
N THR A 105 12.86 -8.79 0.96
CA THR A 105 13.00 -8.20 -0.37
C THR A 105 12.21 -8.97 -1.42
N VAL A 106 12.21 -10.32 -1.39
CA VAL A 106 11.43 -11.14 -2.33
C VAL A 106 9.93 -10.95 -2.12
N PHE A 107 9.44 -10.96 -0.88
CA PHE A 107 8.01 -10.81 -0.62
C PHE A 107 7.48 -9.42 -0.99
N GLN A 108 8.24 -8.38 -0.69
CA GLN A 108 7.92 -7.01 -1.05
C GLN A 108 7.96 -6.81 -2.57
N ALA A 109 8.96 -7.38 -3.25
CA ALA A 109 9.02 -7.38 -4.71
C ALA A 109 7.84 -8.15 -5.33
N LEU A 110 7.47 -9.32 -4.82
CA LEU A 110 6.31 -10.07 -5.30
C LEU A 110 5.02 -9.26 -5.16
N TYR A 111 4.84 -8.54 -4.05
CA TYR A 111 3.68 -7.67 -3.84
C TYR A 111 3.61 -6.55 -4.90
N VAL A 112 4.73 -5.86 -5.14
CA VAL A 112 4.79 -4.79 -6.14
C VAL A 112 4.59 -5.34 -7.56
N MET A 113 5.20 -6.47 -7.89
CA MET A 113 5.04 -7.10 -9.20
C MET A 113 3.60 -7.57 -9.43
N ASP A 114 2.95 -8.08 -8.39
CA ASP A 114 1.52 -8.44 -8.42
C ASP A 114 0.63 -7.21 -8.61
N ALA A 115 0.97 -6.06 -8.00
CA ALA A 115 0.28 -4.79 -8.25
C ALA A 115 0.44 -4.32 -9.71
N LEU A 116 1.64 -4.43 -10.29
CA LEU A 116 1.89 -4.10 -11.70
C LEU A 116 1.19 -5.05 -12.67
N TYR A 117 1.18 -6.35 -12.37
CA TYR A 117 0.45 -7.34 -13.19
C TYR A 117 -1.06 -7.07 -13.17
N ASN A 118 -1.59 -6.59 -12.05
CA ASN A 118 -2.99 -6.23 -11.88
C ASN A 118 -3.23 -4.72 -11.92
N GLU A 119 -2.41 -3.98 -12.67
CA GLU A 119 -2.47 -2.51 -12.77
C GLU A 119 -3.88 -1.96 -13.03
N PRO A 120 -4.75 -2.57 -13.87
CA PRO A 120 -6.11 -2.07 -14.06
C PRO A 120 -6.96 -1.98 -12.78
N ALA A 121 -6.64 -2.76 -11.75
CA ALA A 121 -7.35 -2.68 -10.46
C ALA A 121 -7.15 -1.34 -9.76
N ILE A 122 -6.00 -0.67 -9.97
CA ILE A 122 -5.69 0.61 -9.35
C ILE A 122 -6.64 1.72 -9.79
N LEU A 123 -7.15 1.62 -11.03
CA LEU A 123 -8.07 2.59 -11.62
C LEU A 123 -9.41 2.67 -10.90
N THR A 124 -9.69 1.71 -10.03
CA THR A 124 -10.93 1.63 -9.24
C THR A 124 -10.74 2.05 -7.79
N THR A 125 -9.53 2.45 -7.39
CA THR A 125 -9.22 2.88 -6.02
C THR A 125 -9.81 4.25 -5.72
N ILE A 126 -9.98 4.56 -4.42
CA ILE A 126 -10.52 5.84 -3.98
C ILE A 126 -9.59 7.00 -4.36
N ASP A 127 -8.28 6.76 -4.28
CA ASP A 127 -7.22 7.73 -4.55
C ASP A 127 -7.28 8.23 -6.00
N LEU A 128 -7.59 7.34 -6.95
CA LEU A 128 -7.74 7.70 -8.35
C LEU A 128 -9.14 8.22 -8.72
N THR A 129 -10.19 7.66 -8.10
CA THR A 129 -11.58 7.95 -8.52
C THR A 129 -12.23 9.13 -7.79
N ASN A 130 -11.77 9.51 -6.59
CA ASN A 130 -12.45 10.53 -5.77
C ASN A 130 -11.51 11.60 -5.19
N ASP A 131 -10.32 11.22 -4.74
CA ASP A 131 -9.42 12.16 -4.05
C ASP A 131 -8.75 13.11 -5.06
N GLY A 132 -8.20 14.25 -4.64
CA GLY A 132 -7.38 15.10 -5.51
C GLY A 132 -5.92 14.64 -5.52
N PHE A 133 -5.09 15.13 -6.45
CA PHE A 133 -3.63 14.97 -6.31
C PHE A 133 -3.02 16.23 -5.69
N GLY A 134 -2.64 16.16 -4.43
CA GLY A 134 -2.01 17.24 -3.67
C GLY A 134 -0.76 16.77 -2.93
N LEU A 135 -0.29 17.54 -1.94
CA LEU A 135 0.87 17.15 -1.14
C LEU A 135 0.69 15.78 -0.48
N MET A 136 -0.51 15.45 -0.01
CA MET A 136 -0.77 14.19 0.69
C MET A 136 -0.39 12.98 -0.17
N LEU A 137 -0.90 12.90 -1.41
CA LEU A 137 -0.58 11.80 -2.33
C LEU A 137 0.84 11.91 -2.85
N ALA A 138 1.30 13.11 -3.24
CA ALA A 138 2.67 13.28 -3.73
C ALA A 138 3.75 12.90 -2.69
N PHE A 139 3.51 13.18 -1.41
CA PHE A 139 4.37 12.73 -0.31
C PHE A 139 4.19 11.24 -0.04
N GLY A 140 2.94 10.76 -0.04
CA GLY A 140 2.60 9.35 0.11
C GLY A 140 3.37 8.47 -0.86
N ASP A 141 3.25 8.78 -2.15
CA ASP A 141 3.83 8.00 -3.23
C ASP A 141 5.37 8.09 -3.25
N LEU A 142 5.93 9.30 -3.21
CA LEU A 142 7.35 9.51 -3.47
C LEU A 142 8.24 9.40 -2.22
N VAL A 143 7.67 9.55 -1.03
CA VAL A 143 8.43 9.56 0.23
C VAL A 143 7.95 8.46 1.17
N TRP A 144 6.67 8.41 1.46
CA TRP A 144 6.17 7.49 2.47
C TRP A 144 6.35 6.04 2.05
N VAL A 145 5.79 5.64 0.91
CA VAL A 145 5.87 4.26 0.40
C VAL A 145 7.31 3.77 0.30
N PRO A 146 8.21 4.37 -0.50
CA PRO A 146 9.55 3.82 -0.69
C PRO A 146 10.39 3.81 0.59
N PHE A 147 10.34 4.86 1.43
CA PHE A 147 11.26 4.97 2.58
C PHE A 147 10.72 4.34 3.88
N ILE A 148 9.41 4.23 4.06
CA ILE A 148 8.81 3.58 5.24
C ILE A 148 8.62 2.08 5.00
N TYR A 149 8.26 1.66 3.78
CA TYR A 149 7.97 0.24 3.53
C TYR A 149 9.25 -0.58 3.41
N SER A 150 10.39 0.06 3.13
CA SER A 150 11.73 -0.55 3.11
C SER A 150 12.42 -0.57 4.48
N LEU A 151 11.76 -0.17 5.58
CA LEU A 151 12.38 -0.07 6.90
C LEU A 151 12.96 -1.39 7.41
N GLN A 152 12.32 -2.52 7.08
CA GLN A 152 12.76 -3.84 7.49
C GLN A 152 14.03 -4.25 6.73
N ALA A 153 14.05 -4.08 5.40
CA ALA A 153 15.25 -4.29 4.59
C ALA A 153 16.40 -3.37 5.01
N ARG A 154 16.10 -2.09 5.28
CA ARG A 154 17.07 -1.11 5.79
C ARG A 154 17.64 -1.55 7.14
N TYR A 155 16.81 -1.96 8.09
CA TYR A 155 17.25 -2.45 9.39
C TYR A 155 18.17 -3.66 9.23
N LEU A 156 17.75 -4.66 8.44
CA LEU A 156 18.50 -5.89 8.21
C LEU A 156 19.82 -5.65 7.47
N SER A 157 19.93 -4.59 6.66
CA SER A 157 21.18 -4.23 5.99
C SER A 157 22.29 -3.79 6.94
N VAL A 158 21.93 -3.28 8.13
CA VAL A 158 22.86 -2.85 9.19
C VAL A 158 22.92 -3.88 10.32
N HIS A 159 21.88 -4.69 10.47
CA HIS A 159 21.80 -5.74 11.47
C HIS A 159 21.37 -7.06 10.85
N PRO A 160 22.32 -7.87 10.31
CA PRO A 160 22.00 -9.14 9.68
C PRO A 160 21.46 -10.13 10.71
N VAL A 161 20.25 -10.65 10.45
CA VAL A 161 19.59 -11.68 11.27
C VAL A 161 19.54 -12.98 10.48
N ILE A 162 20.00 -14.09 11.05
CA ILE A 162 19.82 -15.42 10.46
C ILE A 162 18.64 -16.08 11.17
N LEU A 163 17.57 -16.35 10.42
CA LEU A 163 16.32 -16.92 10.94
C LEU A 163 16.43 -18.43 11.15
N GLY A 164 17.04 -19.12 10.18
CA GLY A 164 17.07 -20.58 10.15
C GLY A 164 15.73 -21.20 9.70
N PRO A 165 15.72 -22.52 9.41
CA PRO A 165 14.63 -23.16 8.67
C PRO A 165 13.25 -23.00 9.32
N LEU A 166 13.17 -23.14 10.65
CA LEU A 166 11.90 -23.07 11.37
C LEU A 166 11.21 -21.71 11.20
N TYR A 167 11.93 -20.62 11.48
CA TYR A 167 11.38 -19.27 11.38
C TYR A 167 11.07 -18.90 9.93
N VAL A 168 11.91 -19.32 8.98
CA VAL A 168 11.65 -19.17 7.54
C VAL A 168 10.35 -19.85 7.15
N THR A 169 10.10 -21.09 7.59
CA THR A 169 8.85 -21.81 7.32
C THR A 169 7.63 -21.08 7.88
N VAL A 170 7.72 -20.55 9.10
CA VAL A 170 6.62 -19.78 9.71
C VAL A 170 6.31 -18.52 8.90
N VAL A 171 7.36 -17.76 8.53
CA VAL A 171 7.22 -16.52 7.75
C VAL A 171 6.66 -16.81 6.34
N LEU A 172 7.12 -17.87 5.68
CA LEU A 172 6.58 -18.33 4.39
C LEU A 172 5.12 -18.75 4.50
N GLY A 173 4.74 -19.48 5.56
CA GLY A 173 3.37 -19.89 5.80
C GLY A 173 2.44 -18.68 5.96
N LEU A 174 2.89 -17.66 6.71
CA LEU A 174 2.14 -16.44 6.92
C LEU A 174 1.98 -15.62 5.63
N GLN A 175 3.07 -15.47 4.86
CA GLN A 175 3.02 -14.81 3.55
C GLN A 175 2.10 -15.54 2.57
N GLY A 176 2.23 -16.86 2.49
CA GLY A 176 1.41 -17.68 1.60
C GLY A 176 -0.07 -17.61 1.94
N LEU A 177 -0.41 -17.68 3.23
CA LEU A 177 -1.79 -17.52 3.70
C LEU A 177 -2.35 -16.13 3.39
N GLY A 178 -1.60 -15.08 3.72
CA GLY A 178 -2.01 -13.69 3.44
C GLY A 178 -2.23 -13.44 1.96
N TYR A 179 -1.26 -13.84 1.13
CA TYR A 179 -1.35 -13.72 -0.32
C TYR A 179 -2.51 -14.53 -0.91
N TYR A 180 -2.73 -15.77 -0.42
CA TYR A 180 -3.85 -16.60 -0.85
C TYR A 180 -5.19 -15.92 -0.58
N ILE A 181 -5.42 -15.42 0.64
CA ILE A 181 -6.66 -14.71 1.01
C ILE A 181 -6.82 -13.44 0.16
N PHE A 182 -5.78 -12.62 0.05
CA PHE A 182 -5.81 -11.37 -0.70
C PHE A 182 -6.13 -11.60 -2.18
N ARG A 183 -5.39 -12.51 -2.84
CA ARG A 183 -5.51 -12.76 -4.26
C ARG A 183 -6.80 -13.51 -4.60
N GLN A 184 -7.16 -14.55 -3.84
CA GLN A 184 -8.39 -15.31 -4.13
C GLN A 184 -9.66 -14.50 -3.92
N SER A 185 -9.72 -13.67 -2.87
CA SER A 185 -10.89 -12.82 -2.64
C SER A 185 -11.07 -11.79 -3.76
N ASN A 186 -9.98 -11.14 -4.21
CA ASN A 186 -10.02 -10.21 -5.34
C ASN A 186 -10.34 -10.91 -6.67
N SER A 187 -9.71 -12.04 -6.97
CA SER A 187 -10.01 -12.83 -8.18
C SER A 187 -11.46 -13.30 -8.20
N GLN A 188 -12.02 -13.74 -7.07
CA GLN A 188 -13.43 -14.12 -6.96
C GLN A 188 -14.36 -12.93 -7.30
N LYS A 189 -14.07 -11.74 -6.77
CA LYS A 189 -14.84 -10.52 -7.09
C LYS A 189 -14.74 -10.19 -8.58
N ASN A 190 -13.54 -10.23 -9.15
CA ASN A 190 -13.28 -9.85 -10.53
C ASN A 190 -13.93 -10.84 -11.51
N ALA A 191 -13.79 -12.14 -11.27
CA ALA A 191 -14.45 -13.18 -12.06
C ALA A 191 -15.96 -13.02 -12.03
N PHE A 192 -16.55 -12.83 -10.84
CA PHE A 192 -17.99 -12.62 -10.70
C PHE A 192 -18.49 -11.35 -11.40
N ARG A 193 -17.73 -10.23 -11.33
CA ARG A 193 -18.09 -8.99 -12.02
C ARG A 193 -17.96 -9.09 -13.55
N THR A 194 -17.08 -9.95 -14.04
CA THR A 194 -16.82 -10.13 -15.48
C THR A 194 -17.82 -11.10 -16.10
N ASN A 195 -17.97 -12.28 -15.50
CA ASN A 195 -18.92 -13.31 -15.93
C ASN A 195 -19.54 -14.00 -14.71
N PRO A 196 -20.72 -13.55 -14.25
CA PRO A 196 -21.43 -14.16 -13.13
C PRO A 196 -21.83 -15.63 -13.36
N ASN A 197 -21.90 -16.07 -14.63
CA ASN A 197 -22.30 -17.42 -15.00
C ASN A 197 -21.11 -18.38 -15.16
N ASP A 198 -19.88 -17.92 -14.91
CA ASP A 198 -18.70 -18.77 -14.98
C ASP A 198 -18.79 -19.89 -13.91
N PRO A 199 -18.50 -21.16 -14.24
CA PRO A 199 -18.62 -22.27 -13.29
C PRO A 199 -17.87 -22.07 -11.97
N SER A 200 -16.77 -21.31 -11.99
CA SER A 200 -15.96 -21.03 -10.79
C SER A 200 -16.67 -20.12 -9.78
N VAL A 201 -17.68 -19.33 -10.20
CA VAL A 201 -18.36 -18.33 -9.36
C VAL A 201 -19.89 -18.38 -9.44
N ALA A 202 -20.47 -19.18 -10.33
CA ALA A 202 -21.92 -19.28 -10.52
C ALA A 202 -22.68 -19.77 -9.27
N HIS A 203 -21.99 -20.50 -8.39
CA HIS A 203 -22.54 -20.97 -7.12
C HIS A 203 -22.62 -19.87 -6.05
N LEU A 204 -22.04 -18.69 -6.30
CA LEU A 204 -22.02 -17.59 -5.34
C LEU A 204 -23.38 -16.89 -5.25
N LYS A 205 -23.81 -16.63 -4.02
CA LYS A 205 -25.01 -15.88 -3.68
C LYS A 205 -24.68 -14.38 -3.64
N TYR A 206 -25.65 -13.56 -4.05
CA TYR A 206 -25.52 -12.11 -4.03
C TYR A 206 -26.86 -11.42 -3.76
N ILE A 207 -26.80 -10.15 -3.39
CA ILE A 207 -27.92 -9.21 -3.41
C ILE A 207 -27.80 -8.40 -4.69
N GLU A 208 -28.88 -8.35 -5.46
CA GLU A 208 -29.05 -7.35 -6.52
C GLU A 208 -29.58 -6.06 -5.91
N THR A 209 -28.84 -4.97 -6.11
CA THR A 209 -29.17 -3.65 -5.55
C THR A 209 -30.11 -2.90 -6.48
N ALA A 210 -30.85 -1.92 -5.96
CA ALA A 210 -31.69 -1.03 -6.76
C ALA A 210 -30.91 -0.27 -7.86
N SER A 211 -29.60 -0.11 -7.69
CA SER A 211 -28.70 0.50 -8.69
C SER A 211 -28.29 -0.44 -9.83
N GLY A 212 -28.75 -1.70 -9.83
CA GLY A 212 -28.33 -2.75 -10.77
C GLY A 212 -26.96 -3.38 -10.47
N SER A 213 -26.26 -2.91 -9.43
CA SER A 213 -25.01 -3.54 -8.95
C SER A 213 -25.31 -4.79 -8.12
N ARG A 214 -24.35 -5.72 -8.05
CA ARG A 214 -24.46 -6.97 -7.29
C ARG A 214 -23.47 -7.02 -6.13
N LEU A 215 -23.95 -7.37 -4.94
CA LEU A 215 -23.15 -7.51 -3.72
C LEU A 215 -23.04 -8.99 -3.32
N LEU A 216 -21.83 -9.56 -3.36
CA LEU A 216 -21.58 -10.97 -3.03
C LEU A 216 -21.79 -11.24 -1.53
N THR A 217 -22.64 -12.20 -1.20
CA THR A 217 -22.98 -12.60 0.18
C THR A 217 -22.47 -13.99 0.58
N SER A 218 -21.69 -14.64 -0.27
CA SER A 218 -21.07 -15.95 0.00
C SER A 218 -19.63 -15.99 -0.48
N GLY A 219 -18.92 -17.08 -0.20
CA GLY A 219 -17.49 -17.18 -0.48
C GLY A 219 -16.69 -16.24 0.41
N TRP A 220 -15.60 -15.68 -0.12
CA TRP A 220 -14.73 -14.75 0.62
C TRP A 220 -15.51 -13.53 1.10
N TRP A 221 -16.30 -12.92 0.21
CA TRP A 221 -17.11 -11.73 0.48
C TRP A 221 -18.36 -12.01 1.33
N GLY A 222 -18.69 -13.29 1.58
CA GLY A 222 -19.66 -13.70 2.59
C GLY A 222 -19.06 -13.88 3.99
N THR A 223 -17.72 -13.97 4.09
CA THR A 223 -17.03 -14.24 5.36
C THR A 223 -16.77 -12.94 6.13
N ALA A 224 -16.25 -11.93 5.43
CA ALA A 224 -16.13 -10.55 5.89
C ALA A 224 -16.21 -9.61 4.68
N ARG A 225 -16.70 -8.37 4.90
CA ARG A 225 -16.91 -7.39 3.83
C ARG A 225 -15.61 -6.93 3.17
N HIS A 226 -14.51 -6.98 3.90
CA HIS A 226 -13.15 -6.62 3.48
C HIS A 226 -12.13 -7.71 3.85
N ILE A 227 -12.45 -8.97 3.56
CA ILE A 227 -11.54 -10.10 3.84
C ILE A 227 -10.19 -10.00 3.10
N ASN A 228 -10.16 -9.30 1.98
CA ASN A 228 -8.93 -8.98 1.26
C ASN A 228 -7.96 -8.15 2.13
N TYR A 229 -8.48 -7.25 2.97
CA TYR A 229 -7.65 -6.44 3.87
C TYR A 229 -7.00 -7.29 4.97
N LEU A 230 -7.67 -8.35 5.44
CA LEU A 230 -7.04 -9.32 6.33
C LEU A 230 -5.85 -10.01 5.65
N GLY A 231 -6.02 -10.45 4.40
CA GLY A 231 -4.92 -11.03 3.62
C GLY A 231 -3.73 -10.07 3.46
N ASP A 232 -4.02 -8.80 3.17
CA ASP A 232 -3.01 -7.75 3.05
C ASP A 232 -2.27 -7.50 4.37
N TRP A 233 -3.01 -7.46 5.48
CA TRP A 233 -2.42 -7.27 6.81
C TRP A 233 -1.56 -8.45 7.26
N LEU A 234 -1.95 -9.68 6.92
CA LEU A 234 -1.14 -10.89 7.17
C LEU A 234 0.18 -10.87 6.38
N MET A 235 0.17 -10.40 5.13
CA MET A 235 1.43 -10.19 4.39
C MET A 235 2.30 -9.13 5.07
N GLY A 236 1.71 -8.07 5.62
CA GLY A 236 2.48 -7.09 6.41
C GLY A 236 3.27 -7.72 7.56
N TRP A 237 2.68 -8.69 8.28
CA TRP A 237 3.36 -9.38 9.38
C TRP A 237 4.59 -10.15 8.88
N SER A 238 4.50 -10.76 7.69
CA SER A 238 5.61 -11.50 7.09
C SER A 238 6.80 -10.58 6.75
N TYR A 239 6.57 -9.27 6.54
CA TYR A 239 7.63 -8.30 6.29
C TYR A 239 8.37 -7.95 7.59
N CYS A 240 7.65 -7.89 8.72
CA CYS A 240 8.19 -7.42 10.00
C CYS A 240 8.87 -8.53 10.81
N LEU A 241 8.30 -9.74 10.82
CA LEU A 241 8.80 -10.89 11.59
C LEU A 241 10.28 -11.26 11.32
N PRO A 242 10.82 -11.13 10.10
CA PRO A 242 12.24 -11.33 9.83
C PRO A 242 13.20 -10.45 10.65
N THR A 243 12.70 -9.38 11.27
CA THR A 243 13.50 -8.51 12.16
C THR A 243 13.55 -8.98 13.62
N LEU A 244 12.75 -10.01 13.99
CA LEU A 244 12.65 -10.58 15.34
C LEU A 244 12.51 -9.50 16.44
N ALA A 245 13.18 -9.68 17.58
CA ALA A 245 13.29 -8.69 18.65
C ALA A 245 14.33 -7.63 18.28
N ALA A 246 14.02 -6.82 17.27
CA ALA A 246 14.92 -5.84 16.69
C ALA A 246 15.48 -4.85 17.72
N GLY A 247 16.78 -4.56 17.63
CA GLY A 247 17.43 -3.43 18.28
C GLY A 247 18.96 -3.56 18.31
N TYR A 248 19.63 -2.47 17.93
CA TYR A 248 21.09 -2.36 17.97
C TYR A 248 21.50 -0.95 18.41
N LYS A 249 22.73 -0.83 18.91
CA LYS A 249 23.40 0.44 19.17
C LYS A 249 24.75 0.47 18.45
N ILE A 250 25.18 1.66 18.07
CA ILE A 250 26.47 1.88 17.42
C ILE A 250 27.44 2.42 18.46
N VAL A 251 28.51 1.68 18.74
CA VAL A 251 29.53 2.04 19.74
C VAL A 251 30.88 2.28 19.06
N PRO A 252 31.75 3.16 19.60
CA PRO A 252 33.12 3.27 19.12
C PRO A 252 33.85 1.92 19.21
N SER A 253 34.63 1.58 18.19
CA SER A 253 35.48 0.38 18.24
C SER A 253 36.62 0.61 19.22
N VAL A 254 36.76 -0.29 20.20
CA VAL A 254 37.91 -0.30 21.11
C VAL A 254 39.17 -0.81 20.39
N LEU A 255 39.00 -1.64 19.35
CA LEU A 255 40.08 -2.27 18.60
C LEU A 255 40.63 -1.42 17.46
N THR A 256 39.85 -0.45 16.96
CA THR A 256 40.25 0.37 15.80
C THR A 256 39.75 1.81 15.99
N PRO A 257 40.62 2.72 16.45
CA PRO A 257 40.26 4.12 16.69
C PRO A 257 39.64 4.77 15.45
N GLY A 258 38.50 5.43 15.61
CA GLY A 258 37.76 6.10 14.53
C GLY A 258 36.73 5.21 13.82
N THR A 259 36.69 3.91 14.07
CA THR A 259 35.62 3.05 13.54
C THR A 259 34.50 2.84 14.56
N ARG A 260 33.34 2.42 14.06
CA ARG A 260 32.12 2.18 14.85
C ARG A 260 31.69 0.73 14.67
N LEU A 261 31.28 0.09 15.76
CA LEU A 261 30.78 -1.27 15.81
C LEU A 261 29.29 -1.28 16.12
N VAL A 262 28.56 -2.22 15.53
CA VAL A 262 27.15 -2.47 15.82
C VAL A 262 27.08 -3.56 16.90
N THR A 263 26.39 -3.30 18.01
CA THR A 263 26.14 -4.30 19.08
C THR A 263 24.67 -4.34 19.46
N THR A 264 24.18 -5.53 19.83
CA THR A 264 22.81 -5.79 20.27
C THR A 264 22.68 -5.93 21.79
N GLU A 265 23.79 -5.81 22.53
CA GLU A 265 23.80 -6.04 23.97
C GLU A 265 22.86 -5.07 24.71
N GLY A 266 21.84 -5.64 25.35
CA GLY A 266 20.78 -4.90 26.05
C GLY A 266 19.78 -4.18 25.14
N MET A 267 19.83 -4.40 23.82
CA MET A 267 19.01 -3.69 22.84
C MET A 267 17.90 -4.55 22.24
N ALA A 268 17.78 -5.82 22.61
CA ALA A 268 16.74 -6.71 22.10
C ALA A 268 15.34 -6.09 22.30
N GLY A 269 14.61 -5.91 21.20
CA GLY A 269 13.28 -5.32 21.19
C GLY A 269 13.22 -3.79 21.14
N ALA A 270 14.33 -3.07 21.36
CA ALA A 270 14.35 -1.60 21.41
C ALA A 270 13.98 -0.94 20.06
N ALA A 271 14.20 -1.62 18.94
CA ALA A 271 13.83 -1.16 17.61
C ALA A 271 12.52 -1.78 17.08
N ILE A 272 11.78 -2.56 17.87
CA ILE A 272 10.43 -3.04 17.50
C ILE A 272 9.52 -1.89 17.07
N PRO A 273 9.48 -0.73 17.77
CA PRO A 273 8.65 0.40 17.34
C PRO A 273 8.98 0.92 15.94
N ILE A 274 10.18 0.64 15.42
CA ILE A 274 10.63 1.05 14.08
C ILE A 274 10.30 -0.06 13.07
N THR A 275 10.73 -1.30 13.33
CA THR A 275 10.59 -2.40 12.35
C THR A 275 9.16 -2.93 12.25
N TYR A 276 8.35 -2.77 13.29
CA TYR A 276 6.92 -3.10 13.31
C TYR A 276 6.03 -1.87 13.15
N PHE A 277 6.60 -0.67 12.92
CA PHE A 277 5.81 0.53 12.63
C PHE A 277 4.86 0.30 11.44
N TYR A 278 5.36 -0.36 10.40
CA TYR A 278 4.58 -0.76 9.24
C TYR A 278 3.29 -1.48 9.64
N MET A 279 3.35 -2.43 10.59
CA MET A 279 2.17 -3.19 11.02
C MET A 279 1.08 -2.31 11.62
N LEU A 280 1.48 -1.40 12.50
CA LEU A 280 0.57 -0.50 13.17
C LEU A 280 -0.01 0.51 12.19
N TYR A 281 0.85 1.15 11.41
CA TYR A 281 0.45 2.09 10.36
C TYR A 281 -0.52 1.43 9.38
N PHE A 282 -0.21 0.23 8.88
CA PHE A 282 -1.02 -0.44 7.89
C PHE A 282 -2.36 -0.91 8.46
N ALA A 283 -2.43 -1.34 9.73
CA ALA A 283 -3.69 -1.61 10.40
C ALA A 283 -4.59 -0.37 10.45
N ILE A 284 -4.04 0.78 10.86
CA ILE A 284 -4.76 2.06 10.91
C ILE A 284 -5.23 2.46 9.50
N LEU A 285 -4.36 2.33 8.50
CA LEU A 285 -4.69 2.63 7.10
C LEU A 285 -5.85 1.76 6.60
N LEU A 286 -5.80 0.44 6.84
CA LEU A 286 -6.84 -0.50 6.40
C LEU A 286 -8.18 -0.24 7.09
N ILE A 287 -8.17 0.06 8.39
CA ILE A 287 -9.39 0.44 9.12
C ILE A 287 -9.97 1.74 8.57
N HIS A 288 -9.14 2.77 8.39
CA HIS A 288 -9.59 4.04 7.82
C HIS A 288 -10.13 3.86 6.40
N ARG A 289 -9.47 3.04 5.58
CA ARG A 289 -9.89 2.74 4.21
C ARG A 289 -11.22 1.98 4.19
N GLU A 290 -11.40 1.00 5.06
CA GLU A 290 -12.64 0.26 5.24
C GLU A 290 -13.78 1.21 5.63
N MET A 291 -13.58 2.09 6.61
CA MET A 291 -14.59 3.07 7.02
C MET A 291 -15.04 3.98 5.88
N ARG A 292 -14.10 4.43 5.04
CA ARG A 292 -14.42 5.26 3.85
C ARG A 292 -15.22 4.46 2.81
N ASP A 293 -14.87 3.20 2.57
CA ASP A 293 -15.56 2.36 1.60
C ASP A 293 -16.97 1.95 2.08
N GLU A 294 -17.14 1.72 3.39
CA GLU A 294 -18.44 1.54 4.04
C GLU A 294 -19.35 2.76 3.86
N GLU A 295 -18.83 3.96 4.12
CA GLU A 295 -19.59 5.20 3.95
C GLU A 295 -19.99 5.39 2.48
N LYS A 296 -19.07 5.14 1.54
CA LYS A 296 -19.34 5.18 0.11
C LYS A 296 -20.42 4.17 -0.29
N CYS A 297 -20.31 2.93 0.15
CA CYS A 297 -21.26 1.87 -0.15
C CYS A 297 -22.64 2.13 0.48
N SER A 298 -22.68 2.65 1.71
CA SER A 298 -23.90 3.06 2.39
C SER A 298 -24.62 4.18 1.63
N ARG A 299 -23.91 5.23 1.22
CA ARG A 299 -24.47 6.33 0.42
C ARG A 299 -24.97 5.85 -0.94
N LYS A 300 -24.25 4.90 -1.58
CA LYS A 300 -24.57 4.40 -2.92
C LYS A 300 -25.74 3.41 -2.94
N TYR A 301 -25.76 2.44 -2.02
CA TYR A 301 -26.70 1.32 -2.06
C TYR A 301 -27.82 1.41 -0.99
N GLY A 302 -27.71 2.32 -0.03
CA GLY A 302 -28.75 2.59 0.97
C GLY A 302 -29.25 1.34 1.69
N LYS A 303 -30.55 1.04 1.57
CA LYS A 303 -31.20 -0.11 2.23
C LYS A 303 -30.60 -1.47 1.82
N ASP A 304 -30.09 -1.59 0.60
CA ASP A 304 -29.44 -2.83 0.16
C ASP A 304 -28.09 -3.04 0.87
N TRP A 305 -27.38 -1.95 1.18
CA TRP A 305 -26.18 -2.01 2.01
C TRP A 305 -26.48 -2.43 3.44
N GLU A 306 -27.54 -1.87 4.04
CA GLU A 306 -27.98 -2.26 5.38
C GLU A 306 -28.34 -3.75 5.43
N ARG A 307 -29.03 -4.25 4.40
CA ARG A 307 -29.34 -5.68 4.25
C ARG A 307 -28.04 -6.49 4.12
N TYR A 308 -27.10 -6.03 3.31
CA TYR A 308 -25.80 -6.68 3.14
C TYR A 308 -25.04 -6.80 4.46
N CYS A 309 -24.96 -5.73 5.24
CA CYS A 309 -24.29 -5.69 6.55
C CYS A 309 -24.94 -6.61 7.60
N LYS A 310 -26.26 -6.87 7.49
CA LYS A 310 -26.95 -7.85 8.36
C LYS A 310 -26.57 -9.30 8.04
N ILE A 311 -26.25 -9.59 6.78
CA ILE A 311 -25.82 -10.92 6.32
C ILE A 311 -24.34 -11.12 6.62
N VAL A 312 -23.50 -10.21 6.11
CA VAL A 312 -22.05 -10.25 6.28
C VAL A 312 -21.68 -9.29 7.39
N LYS A 313 -21.65 -9.79 8.63
CA LYS A 313 -21.53 -8.96 9.84
C LYS A 313 -20.14 -8.38 10.06
N TRP A 314 -19.11 -9.14 9.72
CA TRP A 314 -17.71 -8.80 9.97
C TRP A 314 -17.15 -7.88 8.89
N ARG A 315 -16.36 -6.89 9.30
CA ARG A 315 -15.70 -5.92 8.44
C ARG A 315 -14.44 -6.51 7.82
N ILE A 316 -13.45 -6.86 8.65
CA ILE A 316 -12.13 -7.33 8.19
C ILE A 316 -11.81 -8.71 8.79
N ILE A 317 -11.98 -8.87 10.10
CA ILE A 317 -11.57 -10.06 10.83
C ILE A 317 -12.82 -10.85 11.25
N PRO A 318 -13.10 -11.99 10.61
CA PRO A 318 -14.25 -12.81 10.96
C PRO A 318 -14.24 -13.18 12.45
N GLY A 319 -15.34 -12.92 13.14
CA GLY A 319 -15.50 -13.21 14.57
C GLY A 319 -15.02 -12.10 15.52
N ILE A 320 -14.34 -11.07 15.02
CA ILE A 320 -13.72 -10.02 15.85
C ILE A 320 -14.18 -8.62 15.45
N TYR A 321 -13.97 -8.23 14.18
CA TYR A 321 -14.24 -6.89 13.65
C TYR A 321 -14.82 -6.99 12.24
#